data_AF-A0A661G551-F1
#
_entry.id   AF-A0A661G551-F1
#
_cell.length_a   1.000
_cell.length_b   1.000
_cell.length_c   1.000
_cell.angle_alpha   90.00
_cell.angle_beta   90.00
_cell.angle_gamma   90.00
#
_symmetry.space_group_name_H-M   'P 1'
#
loop_
_entity.id
_entity.type
_entity.pdbx_description
1 polymer ?
#
loop_
_entity_poly.entity_id
_entity_poly.type
_entity_poly.pdbx_seq_one_letter_code
_entity_poly.pdbx_strand_id
1 'polypeptide(L)' 'MKAVFLDYATVGSAELDISPLLKVLPVLKVFDNTAADEVIERIAGVEVIFANKVRLTREILDQSDAVR' A
#
# COMPACT_ATOMS: atom_id res chain seq x y z
N MET A 1 13.11 -4.17 -1.67
CA MET A 1 11.69 -4.50 -1.44
C MET A 1 10.88 -3.23 -1.64
N LYS A 2 10.04 -3.17 -2.68
CA LYS A 2 9.12 -2.06 -2.93
C LYS A 2 7.80 -2.30 -2.21
N ALA A 3 7.29 -1.29 -1.52
CA ALA A 3 6.06 -1.41 -0.76
C ALA A 3 5.15 -0.19 -0.96
N VAL A 4 3.86 -0.38 -0.71
CA VAL A 4 2.86 0.69 -0.72
C VAL A 4 1.91 0.58 0.45
N PHE A 5 1.53 1.70 1.06
CA PHE A 5 0.41 1.82 1.98
C PHE A 5 -0.70 2.63 1.32
N LEU A 6 -1.88 2.03 1.12
CA LEU A 6 -2.93 2.60 0.28
C LEU A 6 -3.90 3.54 1.02
N ASP A 7 -4.05 3.40 2.33
CA ASP A 7 -5.07 4.11 3.10
C ASP A 7 -4.62 4.46 4.54
N TYR A 8 -3.43 5.04 4.66
CA TYR A 8 -2.82 5.30 5.96
C TYR A 8 -3.65 6.20 6.87
N ALA A 9 -4.43 7.13 6.32
CA ALA A 9 -5.30 8.00 7.13
C ALA A 9 -6.36 7.21 7.92
N THR A 10 -6.71 5.99 7.46
CA THR A 10 -7.73 5.16 8.10
C THR A 10 -7.21 4.33 9.28
N VAL A 11 -5.89 4.24 9.48
CA VAL A 11 -5.27 3.47 10.58
C VAL A 11 -4.93 4.32 11.80
N GLY A 12 -5.32 5.60 11.82
CA GLY A 12 -4.93 6.53 12.89
C GLY A 12 -3.58 7.18 12.62
N SER A 13 -3.39 7.71 11.41
CA SER A 13 -2.12 8.32 10.95
C SER A 13 -1.58 9.43 11.86
N ALA A 14 -2.43 10.07 12.66
CA ALA A 14 -2.04 11.11 13.61
C ALA A 14 -1.34 10.57 14.88
N GLU A 15 -1.53 9.28 15.20
CA GLU A 15 -1.04 8.67 16.44
C GLU A 15 0.03 7.60 16.19
N LEU A 16 0.08 7.05 14.98
CA LEU A 16 1.01 6.01 14.59
C LEU A 16 2.33 6.58 14.05
N ASP A 17 3.44 6.07 14.58
CA ASP A 17 4.78 6.32 14.04
C ASP A 17 5.08 5.33 12.89
N ILE A 18 5.22 5.88 11.67
CA ILE A 18 5.57 5.11 10.47
C ILE A 18 7.08 4.88 10.31
N SER A 19 7.91 5.54 11.12
CA SER A 19 9.38 5.47 11.04
C SER A 19 9.93 4.04 11.10
N PRO A 20 9.39 3.11 11.92
CA PRO A 20 9.86 1.73 11.92
C PRO A 20 9.68 1.04 10.57
N LEU A 21 8.56 1.27 9.87
CA LEU A 21 8.30 0.72 8.55
C LEU A 21 9.25 1.32 7.50
N LEU A 22 9.48 2.64 7.53
CA LEU A 22 10.41 3.31 6.62
C LEU A 22 11.86 2.80 6.77
N LYS A 23 12.27 2.38 7.97
CA LYS A 23 13.60 1.80 8.22
C LYS A 23 13.80 0.44 7.56
N VAL A 24 12.76 -0.40 7.52
CA VAL A 24 12.84 -1.76 6.95
C VAL A 24 12.37 -1.81 5.49
N LEU A 25 11.56 -0.85 5.06
CA LEU A 25 11.05 -0.68 3.71
C LEU A 25 11.49 0.71 3.19
N PRO A 26 12.74 0.86 2.77
CA PRO A 26 13.27 2.15 2.29
C PRO A 26 12.59 2.63 1.00
N VAL A 27 11.85 1.75 0.32
CA VAL A 27 11.04 2.08 -0.87
C VAL A 27 9.55 1.86 -0.57
N LEU A 28 9.08 2.41 0.55
CA LEU A 28 7.66 2.47 0.92
C LEU A 28 7.04 3.78 0.43
N LYS A 29 6.00 3.69 -0.41
CA LYS A 29 5.11 4.82 -0.73
C LYS A 29 3.90 4.80 0.18
N VAL A 30 3.50 5.95 0.70
CA VAL A 30 2.38 6.08 1.64
C VAL A 30 1.34 7.00 1.04
N PHE A 31 0.11 6.52 0.96
CA PHE A 31 -1.06 7.27 0.51
C PHE A 31 -2.07 7.34 1.65
N ASP A 32 -2.63 8.53 1.88
CA ASP A 32 -3.65 8.72 2.91
C ASP A 32 -4.95 8.00 2.55
N ASN A 33 -5.36 8.09 1.27
CA ASN A 33 -6.53 7.45 0.71
C ASN A 33 -6.23 7.00 -0.73
N THR A 34 -6.80 5.88 -1.15
CA THR A 34 -6.72 5.36 -2.52
C THR A 34 -8.13 5.07 -3.02
N ALA A 35 -8.52 5.71 -4.13
CA ALA A 35 -9.75 5.39 -4.84
C ALA A 35 -9.60 4.07 -5.61
N ALA A 36 -10.73 3.43 -5.94
CA ALA A 36 -10.73 2.10 -6.53
C ALA A 36 -10.01 2.04 -7.90
N ASP A 37 -10.10 3.10 -8.69
CA ASP A 37 -9.45 3.26 -10.00
C ASP A 37 -7.94 3.53 -9.90
N GLU A 38 -7.45 4.01 -8.75
CA GLU A 38 -6.03 4.26 -8.51
C GLU A 38 -5.27 3.03 -8.01
N VAL A 39 -5.97 1.99 -7.55
CA VAL A 39 -5.35 0.83 -6.89
C VAL A 39 -4.32 0.16 -7.80
N ILE A 40 -4.69 -0.11 -9.06
CA ILE A 40 -3.83 -0.83 -10.02
C ILE A 40 -2.51 -0.07 -10.26
N GLU A 41 -2.60 1.24 -10.48
CA GLU A 41 -1.41 2.09 -10.68
C GLU A 41 -0.51 2.09 -9.43
N ARG A 42 -1.10 2.20 -8.24
CA ARG A 42 -0.35 2.34 -6.98
C ARG A 42 0.30 1.04 -6.51
N ILE A 43 -0.22 -0.12 -6.92
CA ILE A 43 0.39 -1.43 -6.63
C ILE A 43 1.34 -1.90 -7.74
N ALA A 44 1.47 -1.18 -8.84
CA ALA A 44 2.30 -1.60 -9.97
C ALA A 44 3.77 -1.80 -9.56
N GLY A 45 4.26 -3.03 -9.71
CA GLY A 45 5.66 -3.39 -9.42
C GLY A 45 6.04 -3.29 -7.93
N VAL A 46 5.08 -3.27 -7.01
CA VAL A 46 5.34 -3.37 -5.57
C VAL A 46 5.29 -4.82 -5.11
N GLU A 47 6.11 -5.17 -4.14
CA GLU A 47 6.20 -6.53 -3.59
C GLU A 47 5.32 -6.70 -2.35
N VAL A 48 5.01 -5.61 -1.64
CA VAL A 48 4.24 -5.61 -0.39
C VAL A 48 3.18 -4.52 -0.43
N ILE A 49 1.94 -4.87 -0.08
CA ILE A 49 0.81 -3.94 -0.01
C ILE A 49 0.30 -3.89 1.44
N PHE A 50 0.21 -2.68 2.00
CA PHE A 50 -0.51 -2.39 3.23
C PHE A 50 -1.86 -1.72 2.88
N ALA A 51 -2.95 -2.31 3.37
CA ALA A 51 -4.31 -1.82 3.18
C ALA A 51 -5.17 -2.14 4.42
N ASN A 52 -6.02 -1.21 4.84
CA ASN A 52 -6.94 -1.37 5.97
C ASN A 52 -8.42 -1.47 5.54
N LYS A 53 -8.81 -0.64 4.55
CA LYS A 53 -10.16 -0.46 4.01
C LYS A 53 -10.20 -0.53 2.48
N VAL A 54 -9.07 -0.35 1.79
CA VAL A 54 -8.98 -0.56 0.34
C VAL A 54 -9.27 -2.02 0.02
N ARG A 55 -10.22 -2.25 -0.90
CA ARG A 55 -10.62 -3.59 -1.33
C ARG A 55 -9.61 -4.12 -2.36
N LEU A 56 -8.96 -5.23 -2.02
CA LEU A 56 -8.10 -5.98 -2.93
C LEU A 56 -8.85 -7.25 -3.37
N THR A 57 -9.36 -7.26 -4.60
CA THR A 57 -10.00 -8.44 -5.17
C THR A 57 -8.97 -9.34 -5.85
N ARG A 58 -9.37 -10.55 -6.23
CA ARG A 58 -8.53 -11.45 -7.04
C ARG A 58 -8.09 -10.75 -8.33
N GLU A 59 -9.03 -10.10 -9.02
CA GLU A 59 -8.77 -9.43 -10.29
C GLU A 59 -7.72 -8.34 -10.13
N ILE A 60 -7.74 -7.59 -9.02
CA ILE A 60 -6.74 -6.57 -8.71
C ILE A 60 -5.36 -7.19 -8.46
N LEU A 61 -5.30 -8.25 -7.64
CA LEU A 61 -4.04 -8.91 -7.29
C LEU A 61 -3.42 -9.62 -8.51
N ASP A 62 -4.24 -10.18 -9.39
CA ASP A 62 -3.81 -10.84 -10.62
C ASP A 62 -3.21 -9.85 -11.65
N GLN A 63 -3.42 -8.52 -11.50
CA GLN A 63 -2.74 -7.49 -12.31
C GLN A 63 -1.33 -7.14 -11.80
N SER A 64 -0.93 -7.66 -10.65
CA SER A 64 0.40 -7.43 -10.10
C SER A 64 1.33 -8.61 -10.39
N ASP A 65 2.47 -8.33 -11.02
CA ASP A 65 3.50 -9.34 -11.29
C ASP A 65 4.52 -9.53 -10.13
N ALA A 66 4.45 -8.70 -9.07
CA ALA A 66 5.53 -8.59 -8.07
C ALA A 66 5.11 -8.87 -6.61
N VAL A 67 3.81 -8.79 -6.29
CA VAL A 67 3.27 -9.09 -4.95
C VAL A 67 3.54 -10.54 -4.56
N ARG A 68 3.97 -10.75 -3.31
CA ARG A 68 4.35 -12.06 -2.75
C ARG A 68 3.93 -12.24 -1.30
#